data_AF-A0A255TC85-F1
#
_entry.id   AF-A0A255TC85-F1
#
_cell.length_a   1.000
_cell.length_b   1.000
_cell.length_c   1.000
_cell.angle_alpha   90.00
_cell.angle_beta   90.00
_cell.angle_gamma   90.00
#
_symmetry.space_group_name_H-M   'P 1'
#
loop_
_entity.id
_entity.type
_entity.pdbx_description
1 polymer ?
#
loop_
_entity_poly.entity_id
_entity_poly.type
_entity_poly.pdbx_seq_one_letter_code
_entity_poly.pdbx_strand_id
1 'polypeptide(L)'
;MMRYILVLLFVMQSVQQTLAQRYPFQWVNVPDSISDIINCKYGRIDAGAGKNVYNMCVYDDFEFQDGIYSYKGMGPHFPLKLFAVNGDSLYFFRTPSNKMKEYLEEWLSYKNRVCMEDAHFVTYSLAVINYLMHENNMEGVAFSDSILSHVNMSFEEYDCLRNKICSNGDSLAENIISSNDGYHSVEMNVESLYGSWYFQTIIYKKRTKSGEKLSQHTCEEVPLICFESDGKGVFYENGKRKTFDWLYKRKKVKINNVSRIFFQKRNLQLLIRNMFCHNNKIYMELENESGDIYVLSLKKRNSPEEAF
;
A
#
# COMPACT_ATOMS: atom_id res chain seq x y z
N MET A 1 -26.87 -38.86 8.66
CA MET A 1 -26.88 -37.41 8.96
C MET A 1 -25.65 -37.03 9.79
N MET A 2 -24.44 -37.38 9.30
CA MET A 2 -23.17 -37.18 10.03
C MET A 2 -21.96 -37.09 9.08
N ARG A 3 -22.20 -36.69 7.82
CA ARG A 3 -21.18 -36.49 6.77
C ARG A 3 -21.01 -35.02 6.35
N TYR A 4 -21.95 -34.15 6.71
CA TYR A 4 -21.91 -32.72 6.37
C TYR A 4 -21.29 -31.81 7.45
N ILE A 5 -21.03 -32.33 8.66
CA ILE A 5 -20.45 -31.55 9.77
C ILE A 5 -18.91 -31.51 9.71
N LEU A 6 -18.26 -32.47 9.04
CA LEU A 6 -16.80 -32.52 8.93
C LEU A 6 -16.23 -31.65 7.81
N VAL A 7 -17.02 -31.31 6.78
CA VAL A 7 -16.57 -30.39 5.71
C VAL A 7 -16.61 -28.92 6.19
N LEU A 8 -17.52 -28.57 7.10
CA LEU A 8 -17.59 -27.21 7.65
C LEU A 8 -16.45 -26.88 8.64
N LEU A 9 -15.86 -27.89 9.28
CA LEU A 9 -14.75 -27.73 10.24
C LEU A 9 -13.37 -27.74 9.57
N PHE A 10 -13.25 -28.22 8.32
CA PHE A 10 -11.99 -28.20 7.57
C PHE A 10 -11.74 -26.87 6.84
N VAL A 11 -12.79 -26.09 6.53
CA VAL A 11 -12.66 -24.75 5.94
C VAL A 11 -12.17 -23.70 6.96
N MET A 12 -12.24 -24.00 8.26
CA MET A 12 -11.77 -23.12 9.34
C MET A 12 -10.28 -23.30 9.69
N GLN A 13 -9.57 -24.26 9.08
CA GLN A 13 -8.16 -24.55 9.38
C GLN A 13 -7.17 -24.30 8.23
N SER A 14 -7.62 -23.82 7.07
CA SER A 14 -6.74 -23.52 5.93
C SER A 14 -6.79 -22.06 5.49
N VAL A 15 -6.60 -21.14 6.44
CA VAL A 15 -6.12 -19.80 6.10
C VAL A 15 -4.90 -19.52 6.97
N GLN A 16 -3.74 -20.01 6.53
CA GLN A 16 -2.49 -19.33 6.86
C GLN A 16 -2.59 -17.94 6.23
N GLN A 17 -3.17 -17.02 6.99
CA GLN A 17 -3.36 -15.62 6.61
C GLN A 17 -2.01 -15.01 6.29
N THR A 18 -1.80 -14.84 5.00
CA THR A 18 -0.85 -13.95 4.32
C THR A 18 -0.74 -12.63 5.09
N LEU A 19 0.40 -12.45 5.73
CA LEU A 19 0.63 -11.46 6.80
C LEU A 19 0.57 -10.00 6.33
N ALA A 20 0.68 -9.78 5.03
CA ALA A 20 0.49 -8.48 4.37
C ALA A 20 -0.99 -8.05 4.35
N GLN A 21 -1.91 -9.01 4.21
CA GLN A 21 -3.37 -8.80 4.26
C GLN A 21 -3.90 -8.57 5.69
N ARG A 22 -3.05 -8.67 6.73
CA ARG A 22 -3.50 -8.59 8.13
C ARG A 22 -3.76 -7.17 8.66
N TYR A 23 -3.47 -6.10 7.92
CA TYR A 23 -3.60 -4.73 8.42
C TYR A 23 -4.71 -3.98 7.67
N PRO A 24 -5.97 -4.01 8.16
CA PRO A 24 -7.13 -3.43 7.47
C PRO A 24 -7.14 -1.90 7.32
N PHE A 25 -6.08 -1.21 7.78
CA PHE A 25 -5.95 0.25 7.73
C PHE A 25 -4.59 0.59 7.13
N GLN A 26 -4.55 0.82 5.82
CA GLN A 26 -3.35 1.21 5.09
C GLN A 26 -3.60 2.59 4.49
N TRP A 27 -3.56 3.60 5.35
CA TRP A 27 -3.67 4.98 4.87
C TRP A 27 -2.34 5.47 4.37
N VAL A 28 -2.39 6.23 3.30
CA VAL A 28 -1.22 6.89 2.73
C VAL A 28 -0.72 7.96 3.71
N ASN A 29 0.61 8.06 3.86
CA ASN A 29 1.28 9.12 4.61
C ASN A 29 1.24 10.42 3.80
N VAL A 30 0.07 11.05 3.75
CA VAL A 30 -0.14 12.30 3.01
C VAL A 30 0.53 13.45 3.77
N PRO A 31 1.37 14.28 3.11
CA PRO A 31 1.97 15.46 3.73
C PRO A 31 0.90 16.39 4.31
N ASP A 32 1.18 17.02 5.45
CA ASP A 32 0.20 17.89 6.15
C ASP A 32 -0.39 18.97 5.24
N SER A 33 0.44 19.61 4.40
CA SER A 33 0.01 20.62 3.43
C SER A 33 -1.05 20.08 2.45
N ILE A 34 -0.90 18.83 2.01
CA ILE A 34 -1.84 18.16 1.11
C ILE A 34 -3.07 17.68 1.90
N SER A 35 -2.87 17.16 3.10
CA SER A 35 -3.96 16.73 4.00
C SER A 35 -4.95 17.87 4.27
N ASP A 36 -4.45 19.08 4.50
CA ASP A 36 -5.27 20.28 4.67
C ASP A 36 -6.06 20.63 3.42
N ILE A 37 -5.44 20.56 2.24
CA ILE A 37 -6.13 20.76 0.96
C ILE A 37 -7.25 19.72 0.78
N ILE A 38 -6.99 18.45 1.09
CA ILE A 38 -7.98 17.37 1.01
C ILE A 38 -9.16 17.66 1.94
N ASN A 39 -8.91 18.06 3.19
CA ASN A 39 -9.97 18.41 4.15
C ASN A 39 -10.83 19.58 3.64
N CYS A 40 -10.21 20.61 3.07
CA CYS A 40 -10.92 21.74 2.47
C CYS A 40 -11.77 21.31 1.26
N LYS A 41 -11.22 20.49 0.35
CA LYS A 41 -11.93 20.00 -0.86
C LYS A 41 -13.03 19.00 -0.54
N TYR A 42 -12.90 18.29 0.57
CA TYR A 42 -13.94 17.40 1.04
C TYR A 42 -15.22 18.17 1.41
N GLY A 43 -15.08 19.41 1.91
CA GLY A 43 -16.17 20.31 2.27
C GLY A 43 -16.60 20.21 3.74
N ARG A 44 -15.89 19.43 4.54
CA ARG A 44 -16.06 19.29 6.01
C ARG A 44 -14.70 19.02 6.64
N ILE A 45 -14.12 20.05 7.26
CA ILE A 45 -12.75 19.99 7.83
C ILE A 45 -12.70 18.99 9.01
N ASP A 46 -13.77 18.93 9.80
CA ASP A 46 -13.95 18.01 10.93
C ASP A 46 -14.11 16.54 10.51
N ALA A 47 -14.37 16.27 9.23
CA ALA A 47 -14.49 14.91 8.72
C ALA A 47 -13.13 14.18 8.68
N GLY A 48 -11.99 14.87 8.78
CA GLY A 48 -10.67 14.23 8.82
C GLY A 48 -10.33 13.42 7.57
N ALA A 49 -10.86 13.81 6.41
CA ALA A 49 -10.69 13.07 5.16
C ALA A 49 -9.24 13.02 4.67
N GLY A 50 -8.44 14.05 4.96
CA GLY A 50 -7.01 14.08 4.65
C GLY A 50 -6.17 13.06 5.42
N LYS A 51 -6.73 12.41 6.44
CA LYS A 51 -6.09 11.31 7.18
C LYS A 51 -6.63 9.92 6.82
N ASN A 52 -7.60 9.86 5.92
CA ASN A 52 -8.28 8.63 5.52
C ASN A 52 -8.23 8.53 3.99
N VAL A 53 -6.99 8.41 3.51
CA VAL A 53 -6.60 8.40 2.10
C VAL A 53 -5.99 7.04 1.77
N TYR A 54 -6.39 6.45 0.66
CA TYR A 54 -5.91 5.15 0.21
C TYR A 54 -5.41 5.24 -1.22
N ASN A 55 -4.26 4.64 -1.49
CA ASN A 55 -3.77 4.43 -2.85
C ASN A 55 -4.63 3.33 -3.50
N MET A 56 -5.25 3.63 -4.63
CA MET A 56 -6.17 2.70 -5.29
C MET A 56 -5.46 1.68 -6.18
N CYS A 57 -4.20 1.92 -6.54
CA CYS A 57 -3.40 1.00 -7.32
C CYS A 57 -2.69 -0.02 -6.44
N VAL A 58 -2.23 0.41 -5.26
CA VAL A 58 -1.46 -0.42 -4.33
C VAL A 58 -1.91 -0.15 -2.90
N TYR A 59 -2.80 -0.98 -2.38
CA TYR A 59 -3.48 -0.71 -1.10
C TYR A 59 -2.52 -0.69 0.10
N ASP A 60 -1.43 -1.45 0.06
CA ASP A 60 -0.42 -1.52 1.12
C ASP A 60 0.76 -0.57 0.93
N ASP A 61 0.61 0.39 0.03
CA ASP A 61 1.55 1.47 -0.16
C ASP A 61 1.19 2.70 0.66
N PHE A 62 1.97 2.92 1.73
CA PHE A 62 1.82 4.11 2.57
C PHE A 62 2.50 5.35 1.97
N GLU A 63 3.15 5.26 0.81
CA GLU A 63 3.81 6.43 0.20
C GLU A 63 2.84 7.33 -0.53
N PHE A 64 3.01 8.64 -0.33
CA PHE A 64 2.35 9.64 -1.12
C PHE A 64 3.23 10.00 -2.33
N GLN A 65 2.83 9.51 -3.50
CA GLN A 65 3.53 9.69 -4.77
C GLN A 65 2.54 9.90 -5.93
N ASP A 66 3.02 9.91 -7.17
CA ASP A 66 2.13 9.91 -8.34
C ASP A 66 1.19 8.70 -8.31
N GLY A 67 -0.10 8.95 -8.47
CA GLY A 67 -1.11 7.94 -8.22
C GLY A 67 -2.54 8.43 -8.32
N ILE A 68 -3.47 7.48 -8.27
CA ILE A 68 -4.89 7.73 -8.05
C ILE A 68 -5.27 7.26 -6.64
N TYR A 69 -5.95 8.13 -5.93
CA TYR A 69 -6.24 7.98 -4.52
C TYR A 69 -7.72 8.13 -4.24
N SER A 70 -8.20 7.36 -3.28
CA SER A 70 -9.52 7.55 -2.67
C SER A 70 -9.38 8.24 -1.32
N TYR A 71 -10.35 9.06 -0.96
CA TYR A 71 -10.41 9.75 0.33
C TYR A 71 -11.85 9.88 0.81
N LYS A 72 -12.05 9.79 2.13
CA LYS A 72 -13.38 9.79 2.76
C LYS A 72 -13.32 10.32 4.18
N GLY A 73 -14.37 10.98 4.66
CA GLY A 73 -14.47 11.37 6.06
C GLY A 73 -14.47 10.18 7.05
N MET A 74 -14.16 10.42 8.32
CA MET A 74 -14.12 9.42 9.38
C MET A 74 -15.54 8.95 9.75
N GLY A 75 -16.00 7.86 9.14
CA GLY A 75 -17.28 7.23 9.46
C GLY A 75 -18.01 6.67 8.24
N PRO A 76 -18.98 5.77 8.44
CA PRO A 76 -19.62 5.05 7.35
C PRO A 76 -20.43 5.96 6.41
N HIS A 77 -21.05 7.03 6.93
CA HIS A 77 -21.95 7.92 6.18
C HIS A 77 -21.24 8.91 5.25
N PHE A 78 -19.92 9.03 5.34
CA PHE A 78 -19.15 9.95 4.53
C PHE A 78 -18.98 9.38 3.11
N PRO A 79 -19.29 10.13 2.03
CA PRO A 79 -19.08 9.64 0.67
C PRO A 79 -17.59 9.50 0.35
N LEU A 80 -17.24 8.44 -0.37
CA LEU A 80 -15.90 8.28 -0.91
C LEU A 80 -15.73 9.22 -2.11
N LYS A 81 -14.56 9.85 -2.23
CA LYS A 81 -14.18 10.74 -3.34
C LYS A 81 -12.81 10.37 -3.87
N LEU A 82 -12.52 10.76 -5.11
CA LEU A 82 -11.24 10.47 -5.77
C LEU A 82 -10.41 11.73 -6.04
N PHE A 83 -9.09 11.58 -6.00
CA PHE A 83 -8.14 12.56 -6.50
C PHE A 83 -6.92 11.88 -7.12
N ALA A 84 -6.26 12.58 -8.05
CA ALA A 84 -5.06 12.10 -8.72
C ALA A 84 -3.87 13.04 -8.46
N VAL A 85 -2.69 12.45 -8.44
CA VAL A 85 -1.39 13.13 -8.35
C VAL A 85 -0.57 12.70 -9.57
N ASN A 86 -0.01 13.66 -10.30
CA ASN A 86 0.90 13.40 -11.42
C ASN A 86 1.91 14.54 -11.54
N GLY A 87 3.15 14.30 -11.12
CA GLY A 87 4.13 15.36 -10.85
C GLY A 87 3.56 16.40 -9.88
N ASP A 88 3.66 17.67 -10.25
CA ASP A 88 3.16 18.77 -9.42
C ASP A 88 1.62 18.96 -9.49
N SER A 89 0.91 18.16 -10.29
CA SER A 89 -0.54 18.28 -10.45
C SER A 89 -1.29 17.47 -9.38
N LEU A 90 -2.03 18.17 -8.52
CA LEU A 90 -3.03 17.60 -7.61
C LEU A 90 -4.45 17.90 -8.12
N TYR A 91 -5.19 16.87 -8.53
CA TYR A 91 -6.52 17.02 -9.11
C TYR A 91 -7.61 16.27 -8.37
N PHE A 92 -8.65 17.00 -7.95
CA PHE A 92 -9.83 16.44 -7.28
C PHE A 92 -10.98 16.29 -8.25
N PHE A 93 -11.50 15.07 -8.38
CA PHE A 93 -12.66 14.80 -9.23
C PHE A 93 -13.92 15.40 -8.63
N ARG A 94 -14.71 16.03 -9.49
CA ARG A 94 -15.95 16.71 -9.10
C ARG A 94 -17.18 15.97 -9.56
N THR A 95 -17.05 15.18 -10.61
CA THR A 95 -18.17 14.43 -11.16
C THR A 95 -18.56 13.30 -10.20
N PRO A 96 -19.85 13.20 -9.83
CA PRO A 96 -20.35 12.09 -9.05
C PRO A 96 -20.11 10.73 -9.73
N SER A 97 -19.83 9.69 -8.96
CA SER A 97 -19.54 8.34 -9.49
C SER A 97 -20.70 7.75 -10.30
N ASN A 98 -21.94 8.16 -10.06
CA ASN A 98 -23.11 7.70 -10.81
C ASN A 98 -23.25 8.35 -12.21
N LYS A 99 -22.37 9.29 -12.56
CA LYS A 99 -22.39 10.01 -13.84
C LYS A 99 -21.21 9.60 -14.75
N MET A 100 -21.22 8.34 -15.17
CA MET A 100 -20.09 7.71 -15.88
C MET A 100 -19.57 8.48 -17.10
N LYS A 101 -20.47 8.98 -17.95
CA LYS A 101 -20.06 9.72 -19.15
C LYS A 101 -19.34 11.03 -18.81
N GLU A 102 -19.93 11.82 -17.90
CA GLU A 102 -19.31 13.06 -17.41
C GLU A 102 -17.97 12.75 -16.70
N TYR A 103 -17.88 11.61 -16.00
CA TYR A 103 -16.67 11.20 -15.28
C TYR A 103 -15.54 10.84 -16.24
N LEU A 104 -15.87 10.10 -17.30
CA LEU A 104 -14.94 9.77 -18.38
C LEU A 104 -14.43 11.04 -19.08
N GLU A 105 -15.32 11.99 -19.38
CA GLU A 105 -14.96 13.28 -19.97
C GLU A 105 -14.02 14.08 -19.05
N GLU A 106 -14.31 14.11 -17.74
CA GLU A 106 -13.44 14.74 -16.74
C GLU A 106 -12.06 14.05 -16.68
N TRP A 107 -12.02 12.72 -16.72
CA TRP A 107 -10.78 11.95 -16.64
C TRP A 107 -9.90 12.10 -17.88
N LEU A 108 -10.48 12.05 -19.08
CA LEU A 108 -9.77 12.31 -20.34
C LEU A 108 -9.26 13.75 -20.42
N SER A 109 -10.07 14.71 -19.96
CA SER A 109 -9.64 16.11 -19.84
C SER A 109 -8.44 16.25 -18.90
N TYR A 110 -8.46 15.55 -17.76
CA TYR A 110 -7.32 15.52 -16.85
C TYR A 110 -6.06 14.93 -17.49
N LYS A 111 -6.16 13.75 -18.10
CA LYS A 111 -5.05 13.08 -18.82
C LYS A 111 -4.36 14.05 -19.76
N ASN A 112 -5.14 14.69 -20.63
CA ASN A 112 -4.64 15.59 -21.65
C ASN A 112 -4.01 16.86 -21.05
N ARG A 113 -4.60 17.39 -19.97
CA ARG A 113 -4.09 18.61 -19.31
C ARG A 113 -2.71 18.41 -18.67
N VAL A 114 -2.45 17.23 -18.12
CA VAL A 114 -1.18 16.93 -17.42
C VAL A 114 -0.20 16.13 -18.26
N CYS A 115 -0.55 15.84 -19.53
CA CYS A 115 0.22 14.98 -20.42
C CYS A 115 0.62 13.66 -19.76
N MET A 116 -0.34 13.01 -19.08
CA MET A 116 -0.08 11.76 -18.36
C MET A 116 0.40 10.67 -19.31
N GLU A 117 1.44 9.95 -18.92
CA GLU A 117 1.96 8.81 -19.68
C GLU A 117 0.87 7.74 -19.85
N ASP A 118 0.79 7.14 -21.03
CA ASP A 118 -0.20 6.13 -21.36
C ASP A 118 -0.17 4.93 -20.40
N ALA A 119 1.01 4.51 -19.94
CA ALA A 119 1.15 3.43 -18.95
C ALA A 119 0.49 3.81 -17.60
N HIS A 120 0.77 4.99 -17.07
CA HIS A 120 0.13 5.48 -15.84
C HIS A 120 -1.36 5.70 -16.02
N PHE A 121 -1.78 6.28 -17.16
CA PHE A 121 -3.18 6.51 -17.48
C PHE A 121 -3.96 5.20 -17.51
N VAL A 122 -3.42 4.16 -18.14
CA VAL A 122 -4.00 2.81 -18.14
C VAL A 122 -4.12 2.30 -16.70
N THR A 123 -3.03 2.26 -15.94
CA THR A 123 -3.02 1.72 -14.57
C THR A 123 -4.01 2.44 -13.66
N TYR A 124 -4.09 3.77 -13.73
CA TYR A 124 -5.01 4.56 -12.93
C TYR A 124 -6.45 4.38 -13.39
N SER A 125 -6.69 4.29 -14.70
CA SER A 125 -8.03 4.03 -15.25
C SER A 125 -8.59 2.69 -14.77
N LEU A 126 -7.77 1.64 -14.67
CA LEU A 126 -8.19 0.35 -14.09
C LEU A 126 -8.74 0.53 -12.67
N ALA A 127 -8.00 1.25 -11.82
CA ALA A 127 -8.41 1.50 -10.45
C ALA A 127 -9.72 2.32 -10.38
N VAL A 128 -9.87 3.33 -11.24
CA VAL A 128 -11.09 4.14 -11.35
C VAL A 128 -12.28 3.29 -11.82
N ILE A 129 -12.13 2.49 -12.86
CA ILE A 129 -13.18 1.61 -13.38
C ILE A 129 -13.70 0.68 -12.28
N ASN A 130 -12.79 0.05 -11.55
CA ASN A 130 -13.16 -0.87 -10.47
C ASN A 130 -13.96 -0.17 -9.37
N TYR A 131 -13.54 1.03 -8.98
CA TYR A 131 -14.30 1.84 -8.03
C TYR A 131 -15.71 2.17 -8.56
N LEU A 132 -15.81 2.62 -9.81
CA LEU A 132 -17.09 3.02 -10.41
C LEU A 132 -18.04 1.83 -10.62
N MET A 133 -17.50 0.65 -10.95
CA MET A 133 -18.27 -0.59 -11.10
C MET A 133 -18.82 -1.06 -9.75
N HIS A 134 -18.00 -1.05 -8.70
CA HIS A 134 -18.42 -1.46 -7.35
C HIS A 134 -19.51 -0.55 -6.78
N GLU A 135 -19.37 0.77 -6.94
CA GLU A 135 -20.35 1.73 -6.40
C GLU A 135 -21.68 1.73 -7.16
N ASN A 136 -21.68 1.39 -8.46
CA ASN A 136 -22.87 1.55 -9.30
C ASN A 136 -23.45 0.25 -9.87
N ASN A 137 -22.82 -0.90 -9.63
CA ASN A 137 -23.27 -2.22 -10.11
C ASN A 137 -23.45 -2.29 -11.65
N MET A 138 -22.47 -1.75 -12.39
CA MET A 138 -22.56 -1.54 -13.86
C MET A 138 -21.56 -2.41 -14.63
N GLU A 139 -21.90 -2.75 -15.88
CA GLU A 139 -20.98 -3.41 -16.84
C GLU A 139 -19.92 -2.40 -17.35
N GLY A 140 -18.68 -2.51 -16.88
CA GLY A 140 -17.58 -1.58 -17.17
C GLY A 140 -17.07 -1.54 -18.61
N VAL A 141 -17.68 -2.28 -19.55
CA VAL A 141 -17.16 -2.51 -20.91
C VAL A 141 -17.07 -1.21 -21.72
N ALA A 142 -18.11 -0.39 -21.73
CA ALA A 142 -18.13 0.86 -22.51
C ALA A 142 -17.13 1.90 -22.01
N PHE A 143 -16.91 1.98 -20.70
CA PHE A 143 -15.90 2.86 -20.12
C PHE A 143 -14.49 2.36 -20.48
N SER A 144 -14.26 1.05 -20.36
CA SER A 144 -13.00 0.40 -20.72
C SER A 144 -12.63 0.64 -22.18
N ASP A 145 -13.56 0.40 -23.11
CA ASP A 145 -13.35 0.64 -24.54
C ASP A 145 -13.04 2.11 -24.84
N SER A 146 -13.68 3.03 -24.11
CA SER A 146 -13.43 4.46 -24.26
C SER A 146 -12.04 4.85 -23.77
N ILE A 147 -11.55 4.29 -22.67
CA ILE A 147 -10.17 4.51 -22.19
C ILE A 147 -9.17 4.00 -23.22
N LEU A 148 -9.37 2.77 -23.70
CA LEU A 148 -8.43 2.11 -24.61
C LEU A 148 -8.33 2.80 -25.97
N SER A 149 -9.42 3.41 -26.46
CA SER A 149 -9.37 4.18 -27.72
C SER A 149 -8.56 5.48 -27.64
N HIS A 150 -8.21 5.94 -26.42
CA HIS A 150 -7.40 7.14 -26.19
C HIS A 150 -5.93 6.82 -25.85
N VAL A 151 -5.55 5.55 -25.86
CA VAL A 151 -4.18 5.08 -25.63
C VAL A 151 -3.59 4.69 -26.98
N ASN A 152 -2.36 5.13 -27.25
CA ASN A 152 -1.68 4.71 -28.47
C ASN A 152 -0.99 3.36 -28.22
N MET A 153 -1.72 2.27 -28.41
CA MET A 153 -1.26 0.90 -28.14
C MET A 153 -1.43 -0.04 -29.34
N SER A 154 -0.63 -1.10 -29.39
CA SER A 154 -0.80 -2.16 -30.39
C SER A 154 -2.09 -2.95 -30.14
N PHE A 155 -2.57 -3.65 -31.18
CA PHE A 155 -3.77 -4.50 -31.05
C PHE A 155 -3.58 -5.62 -30.01
N GLU A 156 -2.37 -6.18 -29.91
CA GLU A 156 -2.04 -7.23 -28.94
C GLU A 156 -2.02 -6.71 -27.50
N GLU A 157 -1.49 -5.50 -27.30
CA GLU A 157 -1.53 -4.81 -26.01
C GLU A 157 -2.98 -4.47 -25.62
N TYR A 158 -3.78 -4.03 -26.60
CA TYR A 158 -5.19 -3.70 -26.42
C TYR A 158 -5.97 -4.92 -25.95
N ASP A 159 -5.83 -6.05 -26.64
CA ASP A 159 -6.55 -7.27 -26.32
C ASP A 159 -6.11 -7.85 -24.97
N CYS A 160 -4.81 -7.82 -24.66
CA CYS A 160 -4.30 -8.21 -23.34
C CYS A 160 -4.89 -7.36 -22.21
N LEU A 161 -4.93 -6.04 -22.38
CA LEU A 161 -5.42 -5.11 -21.36
C LEU A 161 -6.94 -5.19 -21.20
N ARG A 162 -7.68 -5.30 -22.31
CA ARG A 162 -9.13 -5.50 -22.32
C ARG A 162 -9.50 -6.78 -21.59
N ASN A 163 -8.80 -7.88 -21.86
CA ASN A 163 -9.01 -9.14 -21.18
C ASN A 163 -8.72 -9.03 -19.67
N LYS A 164 -7.66 -8.31 -19.27
CA LYS A 164 -7.37 -8.03 -17.85
C LYS A 164 -8.47 -7.21 -17.17
N ILE A 165 -9.03 -6.20 -17.84
CA ILE A 165 -10.13 -5.40 -17.30
C ILE A 165 -11.37 -6.26 -17.10
N CYS A 166 -11.75 -7.01 -18.13
CA CYS A 166 -12.93 -7.87 -18.08
C CYS A 166 -12.78 -9.01 -17.07
N SER A 167 -11.58 -9.59 -16.91
CA SER A 167 -11.32 -10.64 -15.90
C SER A 167 -11.21 -10.10 -14.47
N ASN A 168 -10.71 -8.87 -14.30
CA ASN A 168 -10.57 -8.26 -12.96
C ASN A 168 -11.89 -7.66 -12.44
N GLY A 169 -12.85 -7.33 -13.31
CA GLY A 169 -14.18 -6.87 -12.89
C GLY A 169 -14.90 -7.86 -11.97
N ASP A 170 -14.72 -9.17 -12.21
CA ASP A 170 -15.32 -10.25 -11.40
C ASP A 170 -14.46 -10.62 -10.17
N SER A 171 -13.13 -10.49 -10.27
CA SER A 171 -12.17 -10.87 -9.21
C SER A 171 -11.89 -9.77 -8.19
N LEU A 172 -12.00 -8.49 -8.57
CA LEU A 172 -11.59 -7.38 -7.69
C LEU A 172 -12.70 -6.88 -6.77
N ALA A 173 -13.97 -7.12 -7.09
CA ALA A 173 -15.10 -6.87 -6.17
C ALA A 173 -15.00 -7.79 -4.93
N GLU A 174 -14.50 -9.01 -5.12
CA GLU A 174 -14.02 -9.84 -4.02
C GLU A 174 -12.70 -9.29 -3.46
N ASN A 175 -11.70 -8.85 -4.21
CA ASN A 175 -10.45 -8.36 -3.59
C ASN A 175 -10.52 -7.03 -2.80
N ILE A 176 -11.51 -6.15 -3.04
CA ILE A 176 -11.71 -4.90 -2.29
C ILE A 176 -12.33 -5.17 -0.89
N ILE A 177 -13.07 -6.28 -0.73
CA ILE A 177 -13.75 -6.66 0.53
C ILE A 177 -13.20 -7.96 1.14
N SER A 178 -12.63 -8.83 0.32
CA SER A 178 -11.94 -10.08 0.60
C SER A 178 -10.64 -10.16 -0.23
N SER A 179 -9.63 -9.37 0.17
CA SER A 179 -8.26 -9.60 -0.29
C SER A 179 -7.83 -11.01 0.14
N ASN A 180 -8.05 -12.01 -0.70
CA ASN A 180 -7.54 -13.37 -0.52
C ASN A 180 -6.71 -13.81 -1.73
N ASP A 181 -7.00 -13.32 -2.94
CA ASP A 181 -6.31 -13.74 -4.15
C ASP A 181 -5.43 -12.62 -4.71
N GLY A 182 -4.16 -12.61 -4.29
CA GLY A 182 -3.13 -11.73 -4.87
C GLY A 182 -1.95 -11.42 -3.95
N TYR A 183 -2.05 -11.72 -2.66
CA TYR A 183 -0.92 -11.61 -1.76
C TYR A 183 -0.22 -12.96 -1.67
N HIS A 184 0.74 -13.21 -2.55
CA HIS A 184 1.72 -14.24 -2.23
C HIS A 184 2.67 -13.62 -1.20
N SER A 185 2.46 -13.93 0.09
CA SER A 185 3.53 -13.71 1.06
C SER A 185 4.70 -14.53 0.59
N VAL A 186 5.70 -13.89 0.01
CA VAL A 186 6.94 -14.58 -0.33
C VAL A 186 7.60 -14.89 0.99
N GLU A 187 7.69 -16.18 1.31
CA GLU A 187 8.45 -16.62 2.47
C GLU A 187 9.85 -16.02 2.35
N MET A 188 10.26 -15.28 3.37
CA MET A 188 11.38 -14.38 3.23
C MET A 188 12.68 -15.15 3.05
N ASN A 189 13.38 -14.92 1.93
CA ASN A 189 14.76 -15.37 1.75
C ASN A 189 15.70 -14.37 2.43
N VAL A 190 16.84 -14.84 2.94
CA VAL A 190 17.88 -13.99 3.52
C VAL A 190 18.31 -12.88 2.57
N GLU A 191 18.29 -13.17 1.27
CA GLU A 191 18.62 -12.22 0.20
C GLU A 191 17.65 -11.05 0.11
N SER A 192 16.41 -11.22 0.55
CA SER A 192 15.40 -10.16 0.55
C SER A 192 15.71 -9.04 1.54
N LEU A 193 16.62 -9.25 2.50
CA LEU A 193 17.08 -8.20 3.41
C LEU A 193 18.14 -7.31 2.77
N TYR A 194 18.88 -7.81 1.78
CA TYR A 194 20.06 -7.10 1.28
C TYR A 194 19.70 -5.78 0.62
N GLY A 195 20.56 -4.79 0.83
CA GLY A 195 20.40 -3.46 0.27
C GLY A 195 20.07 -2.40 1.32
N SER A 196 19.77 -1.19 0.82
CA SER A 196 19.50 -0.01 1.63
C SER A 196 18.00 0.21 1.76
N TRP A 197 17.56 0.38 3.00
CA TRP A 197 16.16 0.53 3.38
C TRP A 197 15.98 1.81 4.17
N TYR A 198 14.85 2.48 4.02
CA TYR A 198 14.41 3.50 4.97
C TYR A 198 13.21 2.96 5.75
N PHE A 199 13.10 3.42 6.99
CA PHE A 199 11.93 3.16 7.80
C PHE A 199 10.82 4.08 7.34
N GLN A 200 9.72 3.49 6.87
CA GLN A 200 8.60 4.23 6.32
C GLN A 200 7.55 4.48 7.39
N THR A 201 7.07 3.41 8.03
CA THR A 201 5.91 3.44 8.91
C THR A 201 6.06 2.43 10.04
N ILE A 202 5.57 2.77 11.23
CA ILE A 202 5.33 1.83 12.33
C ILE A 202 3.82 1.60 12.45
N ILE A 203 3.41 0.34 12.49
CA ILE A 203 2.05 -0.07 12.79
C ILE A 203 2.02 -0.59 14.23
N TYR A 204 1.33 0.14 15.10
CA TYR A 204 1.13 -0.21 16.50
C TYR A 204 -0.11 -1.10 16.64
N LYS A 205 0.01 -2.18 17.42
CA LYS A 205 -1.12 -3.01 17.84
C LYS A 205 -1.46 -2.73 19.30
N LYS A 206 -2.68 -2.27 19.55
CA LYS A 206 -3.20 -2.05 20.91
C LYS A 206 -4.35 -3.00 21.18
N ARG A 207 -4.15 -3.97 22.08
CA ARG A 207 -5.25 -4.79 22.59
C ARG A 207 -6.21 -3.94 23.41
N THR A 208 -7.49 -4.01 23.10
CA THR A 208 -8.57 -3.34 23.84
C THR A 208 -9.64 -4.35 24.24
N LYS A 209 -10.56 -3.94 25.12
CA LYS A 209 -11.70 -4.79 25.53
C LYS A 209 -12.59 -5.21 24.35
N SER A 210 -12.61 -4.43 23.27
CA SER A 210 -13.40 -4.67 22.06
C SER A 210 -12.61 -5.37 20.94
N GLY A 211 -11.39 -5.86 21.21
CA GLY A 211 -10.50 -6.46 20.22
C GLY A 211 -9.20 -5.68 20.01
N GLU A 212 -8.45 -6.02 18.97
CA GLU A 212 -7.22 -5.32 18.60
C GLU A 212 -7.52 -4.03 17.84
N LYS A 213 -6.95 -2.91 18.30
CA LYS A 213 -6.94 -1.64 17.57
C LYS A 213 -5.57 -1.44 16.95
N LEU A 214 -5.56 -1.01 15.70
CA LEU A 214 -4.35 -0.66 14.98
C LEU A 214 -4.23 0.85 14.86
N SER A 215 -3.00 1.35 14.84
CA SER A 215 -2.70 2.75 14.48
C SER A 215 -1.36 2.80 13.77
N GLN A 216 -1.20 3.74 12.84
CA GLN A 216 0.04 3.93 12.09
C GLN A 216 0.75 5.23 12.48
N HIS A 217 2.07 5.25 12.35
CA HIS A 217 2.91 6.42 12.52
C HIS A 217 4.02 6.43 11.49
N THR A 218 4.13 7.53 10.75
CA THR A 218 5.20 7.75 9.77
C THR A 218 6.53 7.92 10.49
N CYS A 219 7.58 7.28 9.98
CA CYS A 219 8.94 7.44 10.47
C CYS A 219 9.58 8.63 9.75
N GLU A 220 9.68 9.76 10.42
CA GLU A 220 10.39 10.93 9.92
C GLU A 220 11.84 10.91 10.39
N GLU A 221 12.76 11.38 9.52
CA GLU A 221 14.18 11.60 9.86
C GLU A 221 14.97 10.36 10.31
N VAL A 222 14.45 9.14 10.06
CA VAL A 222 15.18 7.90 10.34
C VAL A 222 16.19 7.66 9.20
N PRO A 223 17.50 7.46 9.51
CA PRO A 223 18.50 7.28 8.47
C PRO A 223 18.30 5.97 7.71
N LEU A 224 18.97 5.84 6.56
CA LEU A 224 19.00 4.58 5.83
C LEU A 224 19.71 3.50 6.64
N ILE A 225 19.14 2.30 6.63
CA ILE A 225 19.75 1.07 7.17
C ILE A 225 20.15 0.16 6.00
N CYS A 226 21.36 -0.36 6.02
CA CYS A 226 21.86 -1.29 5.02
C CYS A 226 22.12 -2.65 5.67
N PHE A 227 21.55 -3.72 5.11
CA PHE A 227 21.89 -5.09 5.50
C PHE A 227 22.89 -5.67 4.49
N GLU A 228 24.05 -6.10 4.99
CA GLU A 228 25.13 -6.70 4.21
C GLU A 228 25.10 -8.23 4.32
N SER A 229 25.61 -8.92 3.29
CA SER A 229 25.52 -10.38 3.16
C SER A 229 26.32 -11.19 4.19
N ASP A 230 27.26 -10.57 4.91
CA ASP A 230 28.10 -11.21 5.93
C ASP A 230 27.46 -11.23 7.33
N GLY A 231 26.18 -10.83 7.44
CA GLY A 231 25.49 -10.72 8.72
C GLY A 231 25.79 -9.43 9.48
N LYS A 232 26.43 -8.45 8.82
CA LYS A 232 26.56 -7.08 9.33
C LYS A 232 25.56 -6.16 8.68
N GLY A 233 25.33 -5.04 9.32
CA GLY A 233 24.64 -3.94 8.71
C GLY A 233 25.21 -2.61 9.15
N VAL A 234 24.90 -1.58 8.37
CA VAL A 234 25.49 -0.26 8.46
C VAL A 234 24.39 0.79 8.42
N PHE A 235 24.59 1.86 9.17
CA PHE A 235 23.82 3.09 9.03
C PHE A 235 24.69 4.28 9.39
N TYR A 236 24.23 5.49 9.06
CA TYR A 236 24.91 6.73 9.41
C TYR A 236 24.04 7.55 10.35
N GLU A 237 24.62 7.96 11.48
CA GLU A 237 23.96 8.79 12.49
C GLU A 237 24.86 10.00 12.74
N ASN A 238 24.35 11.20 12.47
CA ASN A 238 25.11 12.45 12.57
C ASN A 238 26.46 12.40 11.82
N GLY A 239 26.43 11.87 10.58
CA GLY A 239 27.62 11.72 9.72
C GLY A 239 28.61 10.65 10.17
N LYS A 240 28.34 9.90 11.25
CA LYS A 240 29.21 8.83 11.73
C LYS A 240 28.66 7.47 11.32
N ARG A 241 29.52 6.66 10.68
CA ARG A 241 29.21 5.26 10.36
C ARG A 241 29.03 4.48 11.66
N LYS A 242 27.93 3.76 11.75
CA LYS A 242 27.60 2.81 12.82
C LYS A 242 27.36 1.44 12.21
N THR A 243 27.64 0.41 12.99
CA THR A 243 27.46 -0.98 12.57
C THR A 243 26.54 -1.71 13.54
N PHE A 244 25.81 -2.68 13.03
CA PHE A 244 24.99 -3.60 13.80
C PHE A 244 25.16 -5.01 13.25
N ASP A 245 24.82 -6.02 14.04
CA ASP A 245 24.90 -7.41 13.64
C ASP A 245 23.50 -7.96 13.44
N TRP A 246 23.31 -8.82 12.45
CA TRP A 246 22.06 -9.51 12.23
C TRP A 246 22.29 -10.97 11.86
N LEU A 247 21.29 -11.80 12.16
CA LEU A 247 21.33 -13.24 11.92
C LEU A 247 19.98 -13.72 11.45
N TYR A 248 19.97 -14.50 10.37
CA TYR A 248 18.82 -15.28 9.94
C TYR A 248 19.07 -16.76 10.24
N LYS A 249 18.26 -17.34 11.14
CA LYS A 249 18.38 -18.78 11.49
C LYS A 249 17.00 -19.34 11.82
N ARG A 250 16.69 -20.53 11.29
CA ARG A 250 15.39 -21.22 11.50
C ARG A 250 14.19 -20.31 11.22
N LYS A 251 14.23 -19.58 10.09
CA LYS A 251 13.19 -18.64 9.67
C LYS A 251 12.92 -17.48 10.65
N LYS A 252 13.87 -17.19 11.55
CA LYS A 252 13.82 -16.04 12.46
C LYS A 252 14.97 -15.09 12.19
N VAL A 253 14.69 -13.79 12.23
CA VAL A 253 15.70 -12.74 12.24
C VAL A 253 15.95 -12.24 13.65
N LYS A 254 17.23 -12.05 13.95
CA LYS A 254 17.74 -11.41 15.16
C LYS A 254 18.63 -10.25 14.74
N ILE A 255 18.42 -9.08 15.34
CA ILE A 255 19.23 -7.88 15.13
C ILE A 255 19.82 -7.46 16.48
N ASN A 256 21.12 -7.21 16.52
CA ASN A 256 21.85 -6.81 17.73
C ASN A 256 22.54 -5.47 17.51
N ASN A 257 22.71 -4.70 18.58
CA ASN A 257 23.48 -3.45 18.57
C ASN A 257 22.94 -2.37 17.61
N VAL A 258 21.67 -2.44 17.22
CA VAL A 258 21.03 -1.41 16.39
C VAL A 258 20.59 -0.21 17.24
N SER A 259 20.75 1.01 16.70
CA SER A 259 20.40 2.25 17.41
C SER A 259 18.89 2.35 17.67
N ARG A 260 18.51 3.04 18.74
CA ARG A 260 17.11 3.29 19.09
C ARG A 260 16.39 4.24 18.15
N ILE A 261 17.13 4.94 17.28
CA ILE A 261 16.55 5.74 16.20
C ILE A 261 15.65 4.89 15.29
N PHE A 262 15.94 3.58 15.17
CA PHE A 262 15.19 2.65 14.35
C PHE A 262 14.07 1.94 15.11
N PHE A 263 14.32 1.59 16.36
CA PHE A 263 13.40 0.80 17.18
C PHE A 263 13.25 1.47 18.53
N GLN A 264 12.06 2.01 18.80
CA GLN A 264 11.77 2.85 19.99
C GLN A 264 11.91 2.11 21.33
N LYS A 265 12.20 0.79 21.34
CA LYS A 265 12.43 0.00 22.55
C LYS A 265 13.91 -0.19 22.82
N ARG A 266 14.33 0.03 24.08
CA ARG A 266 15.64 -0.41 24.60
C ARG A 266 15.74 -1.92 24.42
N ASN A 267 16.50 -2.38 23.45
CA ASN A 267 16.86 -3.79 23.37
C ASN A 267 18.26 -3.96 22.80
N LEU A 268 19.14 -4.63 23.55
CA LEU A 268 20.45 -5.06 23.05
C LEU A 268 20.29 -6.08 21.92
N GLN A 269 19.14 -6.75 21.88
CA GLN A 269 18.77 -7.77 20.93
C GLN A 269 17.29 -7.60 20.56
N LEU A 270 17.01 -7.30 19.30
CA LEU A 270 15.66 -7.32 18.75
C LEU A 270 15.41 -8.69 18.12
N LEU A 271 14.34 -9.34 18.59
CA LEU A 271 13.83 -10.57 18.02
C LEU A 271 12.65 -10.24 17.13
N ILE A 272 12.66 -10.79 15.92
CA ILE A 272 11.58 -10.62 14.96
C ILE A 272 10.71 -11.88 15.02
N ARG A 273 9.44 -11.70 15.44
CA ARG A 273 8.45 -12.78 15.52
C ARG A 273 8.12 -13.28 14.12
N ASN A 274 7.91 -12.34 13.22
CA ASN A 274 7.45 -12.61 11.87
C ASN A 274 7.92 -11.55 10.90
N MET A 275 8.15 -11.94 9.65
CA MET A 275 8.64 -11.03 8.64
C MET A 275 8.26 -11.52 7.25
N PHE A 276 7.86 -10.59 6.38
CA PHE A 276 7.50 -10.89 5.00
C PHE A 276 7.82 -9.70 4.10
N CYS A 277 7.94 -10.00 2.80
CA CYS A 277 8.15 -9.00 1.76
C CYS A 277 6.88 -8.82 0.92
N HIS A 278 6.56 -7.58 0.55
CA HIS A 278 5.51 -7.23 -0.40
C HIS A 278 5.82 -5.86 -1.02
N ASN A 279 5.66 -5.68 -2.34
CA ASN A 279 5.88 -4.41 -3.05
C ASN A 279 7.19 -3.67 -2.71
N ASN A 280 8.31 -4.39 -2.69
CA ASN A 280 9.63 -3.87 -2.29
C ASN A 280 9.68 -3.30 -0.86
N LYS A 281 8.78 -3.76 0.00
CA LYS A 281 8.75 -3.45 1.42
C LYS A 281 9.00 -4.70 2.25
N ILE A 282 9.61 -4.51 3.40
CA ILE A 282 9.73 -5.52 4.44
C ILE A 282 8.88 -5.10 5.62
N TYR A 283 8.04 -6.02 6.09
CA TYR A 283 7.25 -5.86 7.29
C TYR A 283 7.87 -6.71 8.39
N MET A 284 8.33 -6.07 9.47
CA MET A 284 9.01 -6.74 10.58
C MET A 284 8.16 -6.64 11.86
N GLU A 285 7.54 -7.73 12.29
CA GLU A 285 6.80 -7.80 13.55
C GLU A 285 7.75 -8.16 14.70
N LEU A 286 7.83 -7.28 15.72
CA LEU A 286 8.68 -7.51 16.88
C LEU A 286 8.13 -8.63 17.78
N GLU A 287 9.01 -9.50 18.27
CA GLU A 287 8.72 -10.51 19.29
C GLU A 287 8.69 -9.85 20.68
N ASN A 288 7.66 -9.05 20.95
CA ASN A 288 7.44 -8.38 22.23
C ASN A 288 5.94 -8.32 22.58
N GLU A 289 5.60 -7.69 23.71
CA GLU A 289 4.21 -7.57 24.19
C GLU A 289 3.31 -6.71 23.29
N SER A 290 3.86 -5.70 22.60
CA SER A 290 3.08 -4.83 21.72
C SER A 290 2.89 -5.41 20.33
N GLY A 291 3.81 -6.24 19.83
CA GLY A 291 3.74 -6.81 18.49
C GLY A 291 3.77 -5.75 17.39
N ASP A 292 4.46 -4.63 17.64
CA ASP A 292 4.59 -3.53 16.67
C ASP A 292 5.24 -4.04 15.39
N ILE A 293 4.79 -3.52 14.25
CA ILE A 293 5.36 -3.83 12.94
C ILE A 293 6.09 -2.62 12.41
N TYR A 294 7.32 -2.83 11.99
CA TYR A 294 8.12 -1.83 11.30
C TYR A 294 8.06 -2.13 9.80
N VAL A 295 7.68 -1.13 9.02
CA VAL A 295 7.63 -1.20 7.56
C VAL A 295 8.86 -0.49 7.02
N LEU A 296 9.72 -1.26 6.36
CA LEU A 296 10.91 -0.76 5.69
C LEU A 296 10.66 -0.80 4.18
N SER A 297 11.04 0.25 3.48
CA SER A 297 10.92 0.33 2.03
C SER A 297 12.30 0.37 1.39
N LEU A 298 12.45 -0.37 0.29
CA LEU A 298 13.72 -0.47 -0.42
C LEU A 298 14.01 0.88 -1.10
N LYS A 299 15.18 1.46 -0.85
CA LYS A 299 15.62 2.62 -1.62
C LYS A 299 15.96 2.13 -3.04
N LYS A 300 15.14 2.51 -4.03
CA LYS A 300 15.49 2.28 -5.45
C LYS A 300 16.84 2.96 -5.70
N ARG A 301 17.79 2.22 -6.29
CA ARG A 301 19.12 2.76 -6.65
C ARG A 301 18.92 3.86 -7.70
N ASN A 302 18.85 5.11 -7.26
CA ASN A 302 18.92 6.25 -8.16
C ASN A 302 20.40 6.53 -8.44
N SER A 303 20.92 5.86 -9.47
CA SER A 303 22.31 5.97 -9.95
C SER A 303 23.41 5.51 -8.96
N PRO A 304 24.62 5.17 -9.45
CA PRO A 304 25.75 4.76 -8.61
C PRO A 304 26.32 5.86 -7.70
N GLU A 305 25.90 7.12 -7.88
CA GLU A 305 26.53 8.27 -7.22
C GLU A 305 25.99 8.56 -5.81
N GLU A 306 24.83 8.01 -5.43
CA GLU A 306 24.28 8.14 -4.06
C GLU A 306 24.72 7.02 -3.10
N ALA A 307 25.75 6.25 -3.46
CA ALA A 307 26.19 5.09 -2.69
C ALA A 307 27.03 5.41 -1.43
N PHE A 308 27.24 6.69 -1.08
CA PHE A 308 28.10 7.09 0.05
C PHE A 308 27.58 8.30 0.81
#